data_AF-A0A496BJS5-F1
#
_entry.id   AF-A0A496BJS5-F1
#
_cell.length_a   1.000
_cell.length_b   1.000
_cell.length_c   1.000
_cell.angle_alpha   90.00
_cell.angle_beta   90.00
_cell.angle_gamma   90.00
#
_symmetry.space_group_name_H-M   'P 1'
#
loop_
_entity.id
_entity.type
_entity.pdbx_description
1 polymer ?
#
loop_
_entity_poly.entity_id
_entity_poly.type
_entity_poly.pdbx_seq_one_letter_code
_entity_poly.pdbx_strand_id
1 'polypeptide(L)'
;MLNSLGAPALNAGLMPVAAVKLKHAPELSSQIAIGYWTNATALPPPTSADLSATFIPISFSLLYYPVLLRDFLPLYFGGGVGYSHLSVGGSGLALLAQQGITLDDGNSGLTGNVQIGLTYLLLDDQLTLTLEAKRILKTFKGSGAIPFDLDFDGTAIGVGVGLHF
;
A
#
# COMPACT_ATOMS: atom_id res chain seq x y z
N MET A 1 8.85 16.93 30.58
CA MET A 1 7.64 17.00 29.75
C MET A 1 8.05 16.70 28.32
N LEU A 2 8.06 15.41 27.93
CA LEU A 2 8.37 15.03 26.55
C LEU A 2 7.11 15.30 25.74
N ASN A 3 7.17 16.34 24.90
CA ASN A 3 6.23 16.50 23.80
C ASN A 3 6.10 15.16 23.09
N SER A 4 4.87 14.69 22.90
CA SER A 4 4.58 13.57 22.01
C SER A 4 5.28 13.88 20.69
N LEU A 5 6.37 13.16 20.41
CA LEU A 5 6.86 12.98 19.06
C LEU A 5 5.70 12.29 18.35
N GLY A 6 4.78 13.09 17.80
CA GLY A 6 3.64 12.56 17.07
C GLY A 6 4.21 11.58 16.06
N ALA A 7 3.72 10.34 16.10
CA ALA A 7 4.18 9.32 15.17
C ALA A 7 4.07 9.93 13.76
N PRO A 8 5.14 9.95 12.97
CA PRO A 8 5.06 10.45 11.61
C PRO A 8 4.03 9.60 10.87
N ALA A 9 2.89 10.20 10.54
CA ALA A 9 1.85 9.53 9.78
C ALA A 9 2.39 9.34 8.36
N LEU A 10 2.57 8.08 7.98
CA LEU A 10 2.86 7.70 6.60
C LEU A 10 1.57 7.91 5.80
N ASN A 11 1.38 9.14 5.30
CA ASN A 11 0.18 9.57 4.60
C ASN A 11 -0.09 8.73 3.35
N ALA A 12 -1.37 8.58 3.00
CA ALA A 12 -1.76 7.96 1.74
C ALA A 12 -1.04 8.62 0.56
N GLY A 13 -0.45 7.78 -0.32
CA GLY A 13 0.26 8.26 -1.50
C GLY A 13 -0.07 7.45 -2.74
N LEU A 14 0.38 7.97 -3.88
CA LEU A 14 0.27 7.29 -5.16
C LEU A 14 1.19 6.05 -5.17
N MET A 15 0.62 4.91 -5.54
CA MET A 15 1.31 3.64 -5.65
C MET A 15 1.20 3.17 -7.10
N PRO A 16 2.27 3.18 -7.90
CA PRO A 16 2.29 2.43 -9.16
C PRO A 16 2.00 0.95 -8.90
N VAL A 17 1.14 0.37 -9.74
CA VAL A 17 0.74 -1.04 -9.67
C VAL A 17 0.97 -1.71 -11.02
N ALA A 18 1.60 -2.88 -11.00
CA ALA A 18 1.62 -3.79 -12.14
C ALA A 18 0.75 -5.01 -11.79
N ALA A 19 -0.15 -5.38 -12.69
CA ALA A 19 -1.11 -6.45 -12.42
C ALA A 19 -1.31 -7.41 -13.60
N VAL A 20 -1.72 -8.63 -13.27
CA VAL A 20 -2.28 -9.59 -14.22
C VAL A 20 -3.69 -9.89 -13.78
N LYS A 21 -4.66 -9.69 -14.67
CA LYS A 21 -6.08 -9.96 -14.46
C LYS A 21 -6.48 -11.19 -15.26
N LEU A 22 -7.15 -12.12 -14.60
CA LEU A 22 -7.71 -13.33 -15.18
C LEU A 22 -9.22 -13.27 -15.07
N LYS A 23 -9.91 -13.31 -16.21
CA LYS A 23 -11.36 -13.26 -16.26
C LYS A 23 -11.95 -14.66 -16.05
N HIS A 24 -12.85 -14.78 -15.07
CA HIS A 24 -13.56 -16.03 -14.80
C HIS A 24 -14.99 -15.99 -15.32
N ALA A 25 -15.67 -14.85 -15.10
CA ALA A 25 -17.03 -14.57 -15.55
C ALA A 25 -17.13 -13.08 -15.93
N PRO A 26 -18.22 -12.63 -16.59
CA PRO A 26 -18.40 -11.22 -16.90
C PRO A 26 -18.37 -10.31 -15.66
N GLU A 27 -18.83 -10.81 -14.52
CA GLU A 27 -18.90 -10.08 -13.25
C GLU A 27 -17.72 -10.38 -12.31
N LEU A 28 -16.84 -11.32 -12.66
CA LEU A 28 -15.83 -11.84 -11.75
C LEU A 28 -14.47 -12.04 -12.44
N SER A 29 -13.44 -11.46 -11.83
CA SER A 29 -12.05 -11.67 -12.22
C SER A 29 -11.19 -11.91 -10.99
N SER A 30 -10.03 -12.53 -11.17
CA SER A 30 -8.97 -12.50 -10.17
C SER A 30 -7.82 -11.63 -10.64
N GLN A 31 -7.07 -11.07 -9.71
CA GLN A 31 -5.92 -10.23 -9.97
C GLN A 31 -4.73 -10.68 -9.12
N ILE A 32 -3.57 -10.79 -9.75
CA ILE A 32 -2.27 -10.78 -9.07
C ILE A 32 -1.66 -9.41 -9.31
N ALA A 33 -1.24 -8.71 -8.26
CA ALA A 33 -0.69 -7.38 -8.37
C ALA A 33 0.50 -7.16 -7.45
N ILE A 34 1.49 -6.44 -7.98
CA ILE A 34 2.61 -5.89 -7.21
C ILE A 34 2.50 -4.37 -7.22
N GLY A 35 2.68 -3.77 -6.05
CA GLY A 35 2.74 -2.31 -5.89
C GLY A 35 4.11 -1.85 -5.43
N TYR A 36 4.35 -0.55 -5.55
CA TYR A 36 5.51 0.09 -4.95
C TYR A 36 5.12 1.46 -4.42
N TRP A 37 5.36 1.71 -3.14
CA TRP A 37 5.08 2.99 -2.51
C TRP A 37 6.31 3.44 -1.72
N THR A 38 6.64 4.74 -1.81
CA THR A 38 7.74 5.32 -1.05
C THR A 38 7.35 6.70 -0.56
N ASN A 39 7.78 7.06 0.65
CA ASN A 39 7.59 8.36 1.25
C ASN A 39 8.85 8.75 2.04
N ALA A 40 9.19 10.03 2.02
CA ALA A 40 10.25 10.60 2.83
C ALA A 40 9.67 11.79 3.62
N THR A 41 9.93 11.82 4.92
CA THR A 41 9.48 12.86 5.83
C THR A 41 10.65 13.34 6.66
N ALA A 42 10.84 14.65 6.73
CA ALA A 42 11.81 15.25 7.63
C ALA A 42 11.27 15.28 9.07
N LEU A 43 12.12 14.96 10.04
CA LEU A 43 11.82 15.17 11.45
C LEU A 43 11.79 16.69 11.73
N PRO A 44 10.83 17.16 12.54
CA PRO A 44 10.73 18.58 12.86
C PRO A 44 11.96 19.06 13.67
N PRO A 45 12.31 20.37 13.58
CA PRO A 45 13.40 20.95 14.35
C PRO A 45 13.31 20.66 15.86
N PRO A 46 14.44 20.56 16.60
CA PRO A 46 15.78 21.04 16.26
C PRO A 46 16.69 20.04 15.52
N THR A 47 16.27 18.79 15.34
CA THR A 47 17.04 17.74 14.65
C THR A 47 16.70 17.70 13.17
N SER A 48 17.61 18.19 12.32
CA SER A 48 17.51 18.00 10.86
C SER A 48 17.87 16.55 10.52
N ALA A 49 16.87 15.69 10.43
CA ALA A 49 17.06 14.29 10.07
C ALA A 49 15.85 13.78 9.27
N ASP A 50 16.09 12.83 8.38
CA ASP A 50 15.09 12.33 7.45
C ASP A 50 14.71 10.90 7.80
N LEU A 51 13.42 10.59 7.65
CA LEU A 51 12.87 9.25 7.73
C LEU A 51 12.24 8.91 6.38
N SER A 52 12.68 7.84 5.75
CA SER A 52 12.05 7.30 4.54
C SER A 52 11.38 5.96 4.84
N ALA A 53 10.31 5.67 4.12
CA ALA A 53 9.61 4.41 4.19
C ALA A 53 9.35 3.90 2.77
N THR A 54 9.66 2.63 2.52
CA THR A 54 9.39 1.93 1.27
C THR A 54 8.52 0.73 1.56
N PHE A 55 7.38 0.65 0.88
CA PHE A 55 6.38 -0.37 1.05
C PHE A 55 6.12 -1.10 -0.27
N ILE A 56 6.29 -2.42 -0.25
CA ILE A 56 6.13 -3.29 -1.43
C ILE A 56 5.09 -4.37 -1.10
N PRO A 57 3.84 -4.23 -1.57
CA PRO A 57 2.83 -5.26 -1.48
C PRO A 57 2.82 -6.16 -2.72
N ILE A 58 2.65 -7.46 -2.49
CA ILE A 58 2.25 -8.44 -3.50
C ILE A 58 0.92 -9.02 -3.06
N SER A 59 -0.10 -9.01 -3.92
CA SER A 59 -1.46 -9.37 -3.56
C SER A 59 -2.12 -10.27 -4.61
N PHE A 60 -2.96 -11.18 -4.12
CA PHE A 60 -3.96 -11.89 -4.90
C PHE A 60 -5.34 -11.42 -4.45
N SER A 61 -6.17 -10.95 -5.39
CA SER A 61 -7.50 -10.40 -5.09
C SER A 61 -8.56 -10.99 -6.01
N LEU A 62 -9.78 -11.14 -5.49
CA LEU A 62 -10.98 -11.35 -6.29
C LEU A 62 -11.64 -10.00 -6.55
N LEU A 63 -12.07 -9.77 -7.79
CA LEU A 63 -12.68 -8.54 -8.28
C LEU A 63 -14.09 -8.83 -8.77
N TYR A 64 -15.07 -8.14 -8.20
CA TYR A 64 -16.47 -8.17 -8.56
C TYR A 64 -16.86 -6.89 -9.32
N TYR A 65 -17.45 -7.06 -10.50
CA TYR A 65 -17.97 -5.99 -11.34
C TYR A 65 -19.50 -5.96 -11.23
N PRO A 66 -20.10 -4.93 -10.59
CA PRO A 66 -21.54 -4.86 -10.41
C PRO A 66 -22.28 -4.77 -11.74
N VAL A 67 -23.21 -5.71 -11.98
CA VAL A 67 -23.95 -5.85 -13.25
C VAL A 67 -24.60 -4.52 -13.69
N LEU A 68 -25.23 -3.81 -12.76
CA LEU A 68 -25.95 -2.57 -13.06
C LEU A 68 -25.04 -1.40 -13.45
N LEU A 69 -23.76 -1.44 -13.06
CA LEU A 69 -22.81 -0.35 -13.27
C LEU A 69 -21.83 -0.65 -14.40
N ARG A 70 -21.56 -1.93 -14.72
CA ARG A 70 -20.50 -2.33 -15.64
C ARG A 70 -20.61 -1.66 -17.02
N ASP A 71 -21.83 -1.43 -17.50
CA ASP A 71 -22.10 -0.88 -18.83
C ASP A 71 -21.96 0.66 -18.87
N PHE A 72 -21.97 1.32 -17.69
CA PHE A 72 -21.83 2.78 -17.56
C PHE A 72 -20.45 3.20 -17.08
N LEU A 73 -19.86 2.42 -16.17
CA LEU A 73 -18.59 2.69 -15.54
C LEU A 73 -17.94 1.35 -15.18
N PRO A 74 -16.70 1.07 -15.59
CA PRO A 74 -16.06 -0.21 -15.33
C PRO A 74 -15.50 -0.29 -13.89
N LEU A 75 -16.40 -0.07 -12.94
CA LEU A 75 -16.17 -0.11 -11.50
C LEU A 75 -16.09 -1.55 -11.03
N TYR A 76 -15.14 -1.83 -10.15
CA TYR A 76 -15.05 -3.07 -9.42
C TYR A 76 -14.90 -2.83 -7.92
N PHE A 77 -15.34 -3.84 -7.17
CA PHE A 77 -15.01 -4.03 -5.77
C PHE A 77 -14.15 -5.26 -5.65
N GLY A 78 -13.16 -5.24 -4.77
CA GLY A 78 -12.29 -6.39 -4.58
C GLY A 78 -11.81 -6.56 -3.16
N GLY A 79 -11.40 -7.77 -2.87
CA GLY A 79 -10.80 -8.15 -1.61
C GLY A 79 -9.79 -9.26 -1.84
N GLY A 80 -8.75 -9.27 -1.03
CA GLY A 80 -7.64 -10.17 -1.26
C GLY A 80 -6.73 -10.35 -0.06
N VAL A 81 -5.78 -11.24 -0.27
CA VAL A 81 -4.68 -11.51 0.65
C VAL A 81 -3.37 -11.32 -0.08
N GLY A 82 -2.31 -11.11 0.67
CA GLY A 82 -1.01 -10.87 0.09
C GLY A 82 0.10 -10.95 1.10
N TYR A 83 1.28 -10.61 0.63
CA TYR A 83 2.47 -10.44 1.44
C TYR A 83 3.00 -9.04 1.21
N SER A 84 3.41 -8.36 2.27
CA SER A 84 4.03 -7.05 2.15
C SER A 84 5.30 -6.94 2.93
N HIS A 85 6.19 -6.11 2.40
CA HIS A 85 7.44 -5.71 3.01
C HIS A 85 7.42 -4.20 3.24
N LEU A 86 7.73 -3.77 4.46
CA LEU A 86 8.01 -2.38 4.80
C LEU A 86 9.46 -2.26 5.23
N SER A 87 10.22 -1.43 4.53
CA SER A 87 11.56 -0.99 4.92
C SER A 87 11.49 0.48 5.32
N VAL A 88 12.16 0.83 6.41
CA VAL A 88 12.30 2.21 6.87
C VAL A 88 13.79 2.56 6.78
N GLY A 89 14.11 3.77 6.37
CA GLY A 89 15.47 4.24 6.14
C GLY A 89 15.67 5.69 6.58
N GLY A 90 16.89 6.21 6.40
CA GLY A 90 17.23 7.62 6.61
C GLY A 90 18.01 7.92 7.89
N SER A 91 18.51 9.16 8.00
CA SER A 91 19.34 9.62 9.12
C SER A 91 18.59 9.70 10.45
N GLY A 92 17.25 9.78 10.42
CA GLY A 92 16.38 9.76 11.58
C GLY A 92 16.37 8.43 12.34
N LEU A 93 16.69 7.31 11.68
CA LEU A 93 16.77 6.00 12.34
C LEU A 93 17.83 5.97 13.43
N ALA A 94 18.98 6.60 13.21
CA ALA A 94 20.05 6.67 14.20
C ALA A 94 19.61 7.47 15.44
N LEU A 95 18.79 8.51 15.26
CA LEU A 95 18.23 9.29 16.36
C LEU A 95 17.18 8.50 17.15
N LEU A 96 16.33 7.73 16.46
CA LEU A 96 15.38 6.83 17.10
C LEU A 96 16.10 5.73 17.90
N ALA A 97 17.16 5.16 17.35
CA ALA A 97 17.99 4.16 18.03
C ALA A 97 18.67 4.73 19.29
N GLN A 98 19.16 5.98 19.25
CA GLN A 98 19.70 6.67 20.43
C GLN A 98 18.65 6.89 21.54
N GLN A 99 17.36 6.93 21.18
CA GLN A 99 16.24 7.00 22.12
C GLN A 99 15.73 5.62 22.58
N GLY A 100 16.42 4.54 22.20
CA GLY A 100 16.02 3.17 22.55
C GLY A 100 14.81 2.66 21.75
N ILE A 101 14.52 3.26 20.60
CA ILE A 101 13.49 2.79 19.65
C ILE A 101 14.21 2.05 18.53
N THR A 102 13.99 0.74 18.45
CA THR A 102 14.46 -0.09 17.35
C THR A 102 13.30 -0.40 16.42
N LEU A 103 13.39 0.10 15.20
CA LEU A 103 12.52 -0.33 14.11
C LEU A 103 13.16 -1.55 13.47
N ASP A 104 12.42 -2.66 13.40
CA ASP A 104 12.88 -3.83 12.65
C ASP A 104 13.12 -3.39 11.20
N ASP A 105 14.37 -3.53 10.77
CA ASP A 105 14.85 -3.15 9.46
C ASP A 105 14.29 -4.16 8.44
N GLY A 106 13.04 -3.96 8.02
CA GLY A 106 12.33 -4.85 7.12
C GLY A 106 11.26 -5.72 7.79
N ASN A 107 10.09 -5.15 8.10
CA ASN A 107 8.97 -5.94 8.60
C ASN A 107 8.18 -6.54 7.43
N SER A 108 8.25 -7.86 7.31
CA SER A 108 7.61 -8.63 6.26
C SER A 108 6.49 -9.50 6.82
N GLY A 109 5.39 -9.68 6.09
CA GLY A 109 4.33 -10.54 6.58
C GLY A 109 3.05 -10.49 5.76
N LEU A 110 2.12 -11.36 6.12
CA LEU A 110 0.81 -11.47 5.50
C LEU A 110 0.01 -10.18 5.66
N THR A 111 -0.79 -9.87 4.64
CA THR A 111 -1.67 -8.72 4.56
C THR A 111 -3.04 -9.13 4.04
N GLY A 112 -4.08 -8.50 4.56
CA GLY A 112 -5.38 -8.43 3.89
C GLY A 112 -5.48 -7.13 3.10
N ASN A 113 -6.32 -7.11 2.07
CA ASN A 113 -6.68 -5.87 1.38
C ASN A 113 -8.15 -5.85 0.98
N VAL A 114 -8.69 -4.64 0.92
CA VAL A 114 -9.96 -4.32 0.25
C VAL A 114 -9.70 -3.19 -0.73
N GLN A 115 -10.35 -3.24 -1.89
CA GLN A 115 -10.10 -2.31 -2.97
C GLN A 115 -11.39 -1.96 -3.72
N ILE A 116 -11.46 -0.72 -4.18
CA ILE A 116 -12.44 -0.24 -5.14
C ILE A 116 -11.68 0.42 -6.28
N GLY A 117 -12.08 0.19 -7.52
CA GLY A 117 -11.36 0.79 -8.63
C GLY A 117 -12.12 0.77 -9.94
N LEU A 118 -11.51 1.41 -10.92
CA LEU A 118 -11.96 1.51 -12.30
C LEU A 118 -10.95 0.77 -13.19
N THR A 119 -11.44 -0.03 -14.13
CA THR A 119 -10.61 -0.72 -15.11
C THR A 119 -11.00 -0.33 -16.52
N TYR A 120 -10.11 0.34 -17.25
CA TYR A 120 -10.30 0.59 -18.68
C TYR A 120 -9.53 -0.44 -19.49
N LEU A 121 -10.19 -1.02 -20.48
CA LEU A 121 -9.58 -1.93 -21.45
C LEU A 121 -9.01 -1.13 -22.61
N LEU A 122 -7.81 -1.50 -23.04
CA LEU A 122 -7.02 -0.91 -24.12
C LEU A 122 -6.46 -2.04 -24.98
N LEU A 123 -6.08 -1.73 -26.22
CA LEU A 123 -5.42 -2.67 -27.15
C LEU A 123 -6.18 -4.01 -27.26
N ASP A 124 -7.36 -3.99 -27.87
CA ASP A 124 -8.19 -5.18 -28.12
C ASP A 124 -8.43 -6.04 -26.86
N ASP A 125 -8.72 -5.38 -25.74
CA ASP A 125 -9.03 -5.97 -24.43
C ASP A 125 -7.87 -6.75 -23.77
N GLN A 126 -6.63 -6.62 -24.25
CA GLN A 126 -5.47 -7.30 -23.67
C GLN A 126 -4.73 -6.47 -22.64
N LEU A 127 -4.78 -5.14 -22.75
CA LEU A 127 -4.16 -4.22 -21.81
C LEU A 127 -5.24 -3.56 -20.95
N THR A 128 -4.96 -3.40 -19.67
CA THR A 128 -5.82 -2.69 -18.73
C THR A 128 -5.10 -1.49 -18.14
N LEU A 129 -5.81 -0.37 -18.04
CA LEU A 129 -5.45 0.75 -17.19
C LEU A 129 -6.36 0.72 -15.96
N THR A 130 -5.76 0.77 -14.78
CA THR A 130 -6.48 0.65 -13.51
C THR A 130 -6.22 1.88 -12.65
N LEU A 131 -7.30 2.45 -12.11
CA LEU A 131 -7.25 3.43 -11.03
C LEU A 131 -7.98 2.83 -9.83
N GLU A 132 -7.28 2.64 -8.71
CA GLU A 132 -7.85 1.98 -7.53
C GLU A 132 -7.53 2.72 -6.23
N ALA A 133 -8.47 2.69 -5.30
CA ALA A 133 -8.21 2.97 -3.90
C ALA A 133 -8.16 1.62 -3.17
N LYS A 134 -7.04 1.34 -2.51
CA LYS A 134 -6.78 0.09 -1.79
C LYS A 134 -6.50 0.39 -0.33
N ARG A 135 -7.22 -0.27 0.57
CA ARG A 135 -6.90 -0.30 2.00
C ARG A 135 -6.21 -1.61 2.32
N ILE A 136 -4.99 -1.50 2.81
CA ILE A 136 -4.14 -2.60 3.27
C ILE A 136 -4.34 -2.73 4.77
N LEU A 137 -4.74 -3.91 5.19
CA LEU A 137 -5.07 -4.23 6.58
C LEU A 137 -3.83 -4.80 7.25
N LYS A 138 -2.85 -3.94 7.56
CA LYS A 138 -1.64 -4.31 8.31
C LYS A 138 -1.12 -3.14 9.12
N THR A 139 -0.88 -3.40 10.40
CA THR A 139 -0.24 -2.48 11.33
C THR A 139 1.21 -2.90 11.52
N PHE A 140 2.12 -1.94 11.47
CA PHE A 140 3.55 -2.15 11.74
C PHE A 140 3.86 -1.65 13.15
N LYS A 141 4.42 -2.50 13.99
CA LYS A 141 4.77 -2.15 15.37
C LYS A 141 6.29 -2.01 15.48
N GLY A 142 6.75 -0.92 16.09
CA GLY A 142 8.14 -0.78 16.53
C GLY A 142 8.34 -1.42 17.91
N SER A 143 9.58 -1.78 18.25
CA SER A 143 9.93 -2.26 19.58
C SER A 143 10.88 -1.28 20.27
N GLY A 144 10.70 -1.02 21.57
CA GLY A 144 11.52 -0.07 22.31
C GLY A 144 11.14 0.06 23.78
N ALA A 145 11.97 0.76 24.56
CA ALA A 145 11.71 1.03 25.99
C ALA A 145 10.45 1.89 26.22
N ILE A 146 10.05 2.64 25.20
CA ILE A 146 8.76 3.31 25.08
C ILE A 146 8.09 2.68 23.84
N PRO A 147 6.84 2.17 23.93
CA PRO A 147 6.13 1.68 22.76
C PRO A 147 6.02 2.79 21.73
N PHE A 148 6.53 2.53 20.52
CA PHE A 148 6.40 3.42 19.39
C PHE A 148 5.70 2.65 18.26
N ASP A 149 4.45 3.00 18.03
CA ASP A 149 3.67 2.45 16.92
C ASP A 149 3.86 3.33 15.69
N LEU A 150 4.43 2.73 14.63
CA LEU A 150 4.51 3.37 13.32
C LEU A 150 3.25 2.97 12.56
N ASP A 151 2.21 3.77 12.71
CA ASP A 151 0.93 3.49 12.08
C ASP A 151 1.01 3.81 10.59
N PHE A 152 1.08 2.75 9.78
CA PHE A 152 0.87 2.86 8.35
C PHE A 152 -0.63 2.83 8.11
N ASP A 153 -1.21 3.97 7.73
CA ASP A 153 -2.65 4.08 7.44
C ASP A 153 -3.10 3.09 6.36
N GLY A 154 -2.20 2.42 5.63
CA GLY A 154 -2.58 1.28 4.78
C GLY A 154 -3.37 1.69 3.53
N THR A 155 -3.77 2.95 3.41
CA THR A 155 -4.48 3.48 2.25
C THR A 155 -3.50 3.83 1.14
N ALA A 156 -3.65 3.18 0.00
CA ALA A 156 -2.87 3.44 -1.20
C ALA A 156 -3.81 3.80 -2.37
N ILE A 157 -3.43 4.82 -3.14
CA ILE A 157 -4.09 5.14 -4.41
C ILE A 157 -3.25 4.49 -5.51
N GLY A 158 -3.75 3.38 -6.04
CA GLY A 158 -3.12 2.61 -7.09
C GLY A 158 -3.40 3.20 -8.47
N VAL A 159 -2.35 3.46 -9.25
CA VAL A 159 -2.47 3.66 -10.71
C VAL A 159 -1.64 2.57 -11.37
N GLY A 160 -2.26 1.79 -12.25
CA GLY A 160 -1.60 0.61 -12.76
C GLY A 160 -1.94 0.23 -14.18
N VAL A 161 -1.03 -0.55 -14.76
CA VAL A 161 -1.23 -1.22 -16.03
C VAL A 161 -1.22 -2.72 -15.80
N GLY A 162 -1.95 -3.46 -16.61
CA GLY A 162 -1.95 -4.90 -16.49
C GLY A 162 -2.40 -5.63 -17.73
N LEU A 163 -2.04 -6.91 -17.80
CA LEU A 163 -2.51 -7.80 -18.85
C LEU A 163 -3.85 -8.41 -18.45
N HIS A 164 -4.73 -8.60 -19.42
CA HIS A 164 -6.06 -9.16 -19.25
C HIS A 164 -6.21 -10.37 -20.19
N PHE A 165 -6.62 -11.50 -19.60
CA PHE A 165 -6.80 -12.80 -20.26
C PHE A 165 -8.17 -13.38 -19.95
#